data_AF-A0A1Q7H7X4-F1
#
_entry.id   AF-A0A1Q7H7X4-F1
#
_cell.length_a   1.000
_cell.length_b   1.000
_cell.length_c   1.000
_cell.angle_alpha   90.00
_cell.angle_beta   90.00
_cell.angle_gamma   90.00
#
_symmetry.space_group_name_H-M   'P 1'
#
loop_
_entity.id
_entity.type
_entity.pdbx_description
1 polymer ?
#
loop_
_entity_poly.entity_id
_entity_poly.type
_entity_poly.pdbx_seq_one_letter_code
_entity_poly.pdbx_strand_id
1 'polypeptide(L)' 'MKALLSREGVPFTAYNVDEDDRAYGDLIARGFRTIPVTVFGDRTIKGFDEPALMTAIADWRANAGG' A
#
# COMPACT_ATOMS: atom_id res chain seq x y z
N MET A 1 -1.33 -9.39 -2.24
CA MET A 1 -1.55 -7.94 -2.08
C MET A 1 -2.65 -7.41 -2.99
N LYS A 2 -2.42 -7.22 -4.30
CA LYS A 2 -3.40 -6.66 -5.24
C LYS A 2 -4.73 -7.42 -5.26
N ALA A 3 -4.69 -8.75 -5.30
CA ALA A 3 -5.90 -9.59 -5.29
C ALA A 3 -6.75 -9.41 -4.02
N LEU A 4 -6.12 -9.17 -2.86
CA LEU A 4 -6.83 -8.94 -1.60
C LEU A 4 -7.55 -7.59 -1.62
N LEU A 5 -6.84 -6.54 -2.06
CA LEU A 5 -7.40 -5.20 -2.21
C LEU A 5 -8.54 -5.17 -3.24
N SER A 6 -8.36 -5.84 -4.37
CA SER A 6 -9.41 -6.01 -5.39
C SER A 6 -10.62 -6.78 -4.84
N ARG A 7 -10.41 -7.84 -4.06
CA ARG A 7 -11.51 -8.61 -3.44
C ARG A 7 -12.28 -7.77 -2.42
N GLU A 8 -11.57 -6.94 -1.66
CA GLU A 8 -12.15 -5.97 -0.74
C GLU A 8 -12.73 -4.74 -1.47
N GLY A 9 -12.63 -4.63 -2.80
CA GLY A 9 -13.14 -3.48 -3.55
C GLY A 9 -12.47 -2.15 -3.15
N VAL A 10 -11.26 -2.20 -2.61
CA VAL A 10 -10.52 -1.00 -2.20
C VAL A 10 -9.84 -0.41 -3.44
N PRO A 11 -10.06 0.88 -3.77
CA PRO A 11 -9.30 1.54 -4.81
C PRO A 11 -7.83 1.63 -4.38
N PHE A 12 -6.93 1.06 -5.18
CA PHE A 12 -5.49 1.13 -4.95
C PHE A 12 -4.77 1.49 -6.25
N THR A 13 -3.67 2.22 -6.12
CA THR A 13 -2.74 2.46 -7.23
C THR A 13 -1.52 1.60 -7.05
N ALA A 14 -1.26 0.71 -8.00
CA ALA A 14 -0.06 -0.12 -8.00
C ALA A 14 1.00 0.52 -8.90
N TYR A 15 2.11 0.94 -8.30
CA TYR A 15 3.30 1.39 -9.03
C TYR A 15 4.29 0.24 -9.11
N ASN A 16 4.81 -0.04 -10.31
CA ASN A 16 5.89 -1.01 -10.49
C ASN A 16 7.22 -0.28 -10.40
N VAL A 17 7.97 -0.49 -9.32
CA VAL A 17 9.28 0.14 -9.14
C VAL A 17 10.37 -0.44 -10.04
N ASP A 18 10.11 -1.59 -10.66
CA ASP A 18 11.00 -2.20 -11.64
C ASP A 18 10.90 -1.51 -13.01
N GLU A 19 9.72 -0.97 -13.34
CA GLU A 19 9.45 -0.29 -14.62
C GLU A 19 9.40 1.24 -14.50
N ASP A 20 9.10 1.79 -13.31
CA ASP A 20 9.03 3.23 -13.08
C ASP A 20 10.10 3.66 -12.06
N ASP A 21 11.21 4.19 -12.58
CA ASP A 21 12.30 4.77 -11.80
C ASP A 21 11.83 5.87 -10.84
N ARG A 22 10.74 6.59 -11.16
CA ARG A 22 10.21 7.61 -10.24
C ARG A 22 9.55 6.97 -9.03
N ALA A 23 8.83 5.87 -9.24
CA ALA A 23 8.26 5.10 -8.13
C ALA A 23 9.35 4.50 -7.25
N TYR A 24 10.46 4.03 -7.84
CA TYR A 24 11.64 3.62 -7.09
C TYR A 24 12.25 4.78 -6.29
N GLY A 25 12.40 5.95 -6.93
CA GLY A 25 12.88 7.18 -6.30
C GLY A 25 12.01 7.61 -5.11
N ASP A 26 10.69 7.61 -5.26
CA ASP A 26 9.74 7.93 -4.18
C ASP A 26 9.84 6.91 -3.03
N LEU A 27 10.01 5.64 -3.37
CA LEU A 27 10.15 4.56 -2.39
C LEU A 27 11.44 4.74 -1.54
N ILE A 28 12.56 5.04 -2.19
CA ILE A 28 13.84 5.34 -1.53
C ILE A 28 13.79 6.65 -0.75
N ALA A 29 13.18 7.70 -1.30
CA ALA A 29 13.04 9.01 -0.65
C ALA A 29 12.22 8.92 0.64
N ARG A 30 11.22 8.04 0.67
CA ARG A 30 10.44 7.73 1.89
C ARG A 30 11.18 6.80 2.86
N GLY A 31 12.40 6.36 2.54
CA GLY A 31 13.22 5.48 3.38
C GLY A 31 12.79 4.01 3.36
N PHE A 32 11.97 3.61 2.39
CA PHE A 32 11.62 2.22 2.20
C PHE A 32 12.67 1.54 1.33
N ARG A 33 13.11 0.34 1.71
CA ARG A 33 14.13 -0.45 0.99
C ARG A 33 13.68 -1.88 0.69
N THR A 34 12.43 -2.18 0.98
CA THR A 34 11.86 -3.53 0.92
C THR A 34 10.52 -3.46 0.22
N ILE A 35 10.40 -4.17 -0.90
CA ILE A 35 9.14 -4.39 -1.60
C ILE A 35 8.57 -5.77 -1.25
N PRO A 36 7.23 -5.96 -1.29
CA PRO A 36 6.19 -4.97 -1.61
C PRO A 36 5.96 -3.95 -0.49
N VAL A 37 5.63 -2.70 -0.84
CA VAL A 37 5.20 -1.66 0.11
C VAL A 37 3.78 -1.26 -0.22
N THR A 38 2.97 -0.99 0.80
CA THR A 38 1.63 -0.46 0.62
C THR A 38 1.38 0.66 1.60
N VAL A 39 0.89 1.77 1.06
CA VAL A 39 0.65 3.00 1.79
C VAL A 39 -0.84 3.26 1.81
N PHE A 40 -1.41 3.38 3.01
CA PHE A 40 -2.79 3.75 3.28
C PHE A 40 -2.79 5.08 4.04
N GLY A 41 -2.93 6.20 3.31
CA GLY A 41 -2.79 7.53 3.92
C GLY A 41 -1.46 7.68 4.64
N ASP A 42 -1.48 7.89 5.95
CA ASP A 42 -0.30 7.99 6.82
C ASP A 42 0.30 6.64 7.24
N ARG A 43 -0.42 5.53 7.08
CA ARG A 43 0.10 4.19 7.41
C ARG A 43 0.86 3.60 6.26
N THR A 44 2.08 3.13 6.54
CA THR A 44 2.85 2.34 5.58
C THR A 44 3.08 0.92 6.10
N ILE A 45 2.66 -0.06 5.32
CA ILE A 45 2.91 -1.49 5.55
C ILE A 45 3.99 -1.93 4.58
N LYS A 46 5.04 -2.55 5.11
CA LYS A 46 6.15 -3.10 4.32
C LYS A 46 6.06 -4.61 4.37
N GLY A 47 6.25 -5.28 3.24
CA GLY A 47 6.09 -6.72 3.12
C GLY A 47 4.64 -7.16 2.96
N PHE A 48 4.42 -8.47 3.08
CA PHE A 48 3.09 -9.07 3.03
C PHE A 48 2.65 -9.47 4.44
N ASP A 49 1.97 -8.55 5.12
CA ASP A 49 1.34 -8.79 6.42
C ASP A 49 -0.18 -8.72 6.28
N GLU A 50 -0.82 -9.88 6.14
CA GLU A 50 -2.28 -9.99 6.03
C GLU A 50 -3.06 -9.32 7.19
N PRO A 51 -2.73 -9.53 8.48
CA PRO A 51 -3.48 -8.91 9.57
C PRO A 51 -3.29 -7.39 9.62
N ALA A 52 -2.08 -6.90 9.32
CA ALA A 52 -1.83 -5.46 9.22
C ALA A 52 -2.61 -4.85 8.06
N LEU A 53 -2.71 -5.58 6.94
CA LEU A 53 -3.49 -5.16 5.78
C LEU A 53 -4.95 -5.00 6.08
N MET A 54 -5.55 -6.02 6.69
CA MET A 54 -6.97 -6.01 7.04
C MET A 54 -7.27 -4.85 7.99
N THR A 55 -6.38 -4.61 8.96
CA THR A 55 -6.48 -3.48 9.90
C THR A 55 -6.41 -2.14 9.15
N ALA A 56 -5.46 -1.98 8.23
CA ALA A 56 -5.32 -0.75 7.46
C ALA A 56 -6.48 -0.52 6.47
N ILE A 57 -7.02 -1.58 5.86
CA ILE A 57 -8.20 -1.49 5.00
C ILE A 57 -9.43 -1.07 5.82
N ALA A 58 -9.63 -1.66 7.00
CA ALA A 58 -10.73 -1.30 7.89
C ALA A 58 -10.64 0.16 8.36
N ASP A 59 -9.43 0.59 8.75
CA ASP A 59 -9.13 1.96 9.16
C ASP A 59 -9.34 2.95 8.00
N TRP A 60 -8.84 2.63 6.81
CA TRP A 60 -9.08 3.41 5.59
C TRP A 60 -10.57 3.52 5.27
N ARG A 61 -11.34 2.43 5.33
CA ARG A 61 -12.79 2.46 5.10
C ARG A 61 -13.51 3.33 6.13
N ALA A 62 -13.10 3.31 7.39
CA ALA A 62 -13.68 4.13 8.44
C ALA A 62 -13.42 5.64 8.21
N ASN A 63 -12.24 5.99 7.69
CA ASN A 63 -11.86 7.38 7.42
C ASN A 63 -12.34 7.89 6.04
N ALA A 64 -12.48 7.03 5.03
CA ALA A 64 -12.90 7.39 3.68
C ALA A 64 -14.42 7.66 3.57
N GLY A 65 -15.21 7.32 4.59
CA GLY A 65 -16.65 7.54 4.66
C GLY A 65 -17.10 8.68 5.59
N GLY A 66 -16.17 9.52 6.07
CA GLY A 66 -16.44 10.69 6.92
C GLY A 66 -16.52 11.99 6.16
#